data_AF-A0A957WY67-F1
#
_entry.id   AF-A0A957WY67-F1
#
_cell.length_a   1.000
_cell.length_b   1.000
_cell.length_c   1.000
_cell.angle_alpha   90.00
_cell.angle_beta   90.00
_cell.angle_gamma   90.00
#
_symmetry.space_group_name_H-M   'P 1'
#
loop_
_entity.id
_entity.type
_entity.pdbx_description
1 polymer ?
#
loop_
_entity_poly.entity_id
_entity_poly.type
_entity_poly.pdbx_seq_one_letter_code
_entity_poly.pdbx_strand_id
1 'polypeptide(L)'
;PLDNDQQRGVNPIRRRITVTASTRRFTPPDLAQPFDVALFRTAEPATAQLRLLGLVTPAPTVIDVNTPITVTLAWQLPETASTPTVDLATSVQLLDQANQPVTQSDGMPGGATSALLPGQVLTQTVTLPGVPAPGTYRLIVATYDPQQPGNPRLVTATGEDFVELVPSLWVP
;
A
#
# COMPACT_ATOMS: atom_id res chain seq x y z
N PRO A 1 65.85 28.76 -5.87
CA PRO A 1 65.04 28.79 -4.62
C PRO A 1 63.55 28.69 -4.96
N LEU A 2 63.05 27.45 -5.05
CA LEU A 2 61.63 27.11 -5.06
C LEU A 2 61.55 25.75 -4.38
N ASP A 3 61.19 25.75 -3.10
CA ASP A 3 60.81 24.55 -2.37
C ASP A 3 59.44 24.84 -1.78
N ASN A 4 58.42 24.34 -2.48
CA ASN A 4 57.00 24.59 -2.19
C ASN A 4 56.26 23.26 -2.20
N ASP A 5 56.87 22.25 -1.58
CA ASP A 5 56.28 20.94 -1.36
C ASP A 5 55.27 21.04 -0.20
N GLN A 6 54.10 21.58 -0.55
CA GLN A 6 52.91 21.57 0.31
C GLN A 6 52.47 20.13 0.60
N GLN A 7 52.94 19.58 1.71
CA GLN A 7 52.32 18.43 2.36
C GLN A 7 50.91 18.82 2.84
N ARG A 8 49.92 18.68 1.96
CA ARG A 8 48.50 18.67 2.36
C ARG A 8 48.22 17.35 3.08
N GLY A 9 48.42 17.35 4.40
CA GLY A 9 48.01 16.26 5.27
C GLY A 9 46.51 16.01 5.13
N VAL A 10 46.15 14.93 4.45
CA VAL A 10 44.77 14.44 4.40
C VAL A 10 44.47 13.84 5.76
N ASN A 11 43.88 14.64 6.66
CA ASN A 11 43.47 14.16 7.97
C ASN A 11 42.16 13.36 7.80
N PRO A 12 42.16 12.02 7.90
CA PRO A 12 40.96 11.25 7.63
C PRO A 12 39.90 11.60 8.68
N ILE A 13 38.74 12.07 8.23
CA ILE A 13 37.60 12.34 9.08
C ILE A 13 37.12 11.01 9.67
N ARG A 14 37.49 10.73 10.93
CA ARG A 14 36.95 9.60 11.69
C ARG A 14 35.66 10.02 12.37
N ARG A 15 34.53 9.87 11.68
CA ARG A 15 33.20 10.01 12.29
C ARG A 15 32.74 8.66 12.84
N ARG A 16 32.24 8.66 14.07
CA ARG A 16 31.54 7.51 14.63
C ARG A 16 30.15 7.44 13.99
N ILE A 17 29.81 6.29 13.44
CA ILE A 17 28.48 5.99 12.91
C ILE A 17 27.79 5.10 13.94
N THR A 18 26.62 5.51 14.42
CA THR A 18 25.76 4.67 15.26
C THR A 18 24.68 4.06 14.39
N VAL A 19 24.60 2.73 14.37
CA VAL A 19 23.57 1.98 13.67
C VAL A 19 22.45 1.65 14.65
N THR A 20 21.22 2.05 14.36
CA THR A 20 20.03 1.72 15.15
C THR A 20 19.40 0.40 14.69
N ALA A 21 18.50 -0.17 15.50
CA ALA A 21 17.70 -1.31 15.09
C ALA A 21 16.82 -0.98 13.85
N SER A 22 16.58 -1.99 13.02
CA SER A 22 15.67 -1.89 11.88
C SER A 22 14.23 -1.67 12.32
N THR A 23 13.49 -0.84 11.61
CA THR A 23 12.04 -0.65 11.79
C THR A 23 11.20 -1.60 10.92
N ARG A 24 11.84 -2.43 10.09
CA ARG A 24 11.14 -3.39 9.21
C ARG A 24 10.43 -4.45 10.04
N ARG A 25 9.23 -4.82 9.61
CA ARG A 25 8.39 -5.85 10.23
C ARG A 25 8.17 -6.99 9.26
N PHE A 26 8.18 -8.22 9.76
CA PHE A 26 7.95 -9.44 8.97
C PHE A 26 6.80 -10.28 9.53
N THR A 27 6.45 -10.06 10.80
CA THR A 27 5.27 -10.64 11.42
C THR A 27 4.05 -9.79 11.08
N PRO A 28 2.99 -10.37 10.49
CA PRO A 28 1.73 -9.67 10.30
C PRO A 28 1.16 -9.16 11.63
N PRO A 29 0.48 -8.00 11.65
CA PRO A 29 -0.33 -7.62 12.80
C PRO A 29 -1.52 -8.58 12.96
N ASP A 30 -2.19 -8.53 14.11
CA ASP A 30 -3.49 -9.18 14.26
C ASP A 30 -4.48 -8.58 13.25
N LEU A 31 -5.09 -9.43 12.44
CA LEU A 31 -6.03 -9.03 11.39
C LEU A 31 -7.44 -9.25 11.90
N ALA A 32 -8.21 -8.18 11.98
CA ALA A 32 -9.63 -8.28 12.28
C ALA A 32 -10.44 -8.87 11.12
N GLN A 33 -9.96 -8.67 9.88
CA GLN A 33 -10.56 -9.22 8.68
C GLN A 33 -9.47 -9.63 7.69
N PRO A 34 -9.08 -10.92 7.65
CA PRO A 34 -8.06 -11.41 6.71
C PRO A 34 -8.62 -11.54 5.27
N PHE A 35 -7.73 -11.45 4.28
CA PHE A 35 -8.02 -11.67 2.86
C PHE A 35 -7.06 -12.71 2.27
N ASP A 36 -7.61 -13.78 1.70
CA ASP A 36 -6.80 -14.88 1.16
C ASP A 36 -6.34 -14.66 -0.29
N VAL A 37 -7.12 -13.93 -1.10
CA VAL A 37 -6.99 -13.85 -2.58
C VAL A 37 -6.49 -12.51 -3.13
N ALA A 38 -6.07 -11.59 -2.27
CA ALA A 38 -5.74 -10.22 -2.66
C ALA A 38 -4.27 -10.03 -3.09
N LEU A 39 -3.78 -10.86 -4.00
CA LEU A 39 -2.44 -10.72 -4.60
C LEU A 39 -2.52 -9.89 -5.89
N PHE A 40 -2.10 -8.64 -5.84
CA PHE A 40 -2.04 -7.75 -6.99
C PHE A 40 -0.79 -8.01 -7.82
N ARG A 41 -0.96 -8.18 -9.14
CA ARG A 41 0.11 -8.44 -10.11
C ARG A 41 -0.06 -7.70 -11.42
N THR A 42 1.05 -7.45 -12.11
CA THR A 42 1.05 -7.00 -13.51
C THR A 42 0.56 -8.11 -14.43
N ALA A 43 -0.09 -7.72 -15.53
CA ALA A 43 -0.76 -8.67 -16.44
C ALA A 43 0.23 -9.67 -17.07
N GLU A 44 1.39 -9.24 -17.57
CA GLU A 44 2.51 -10.10 -17.99
C GLU A 44 3.74 -9.24 -18.35
N PRO A 45 4.99 -9.70 -18.08
CA PRO A 45 5.32 -10.75 -17.13
C PRO A 45 4.91 -10.31 -15.70
N ALA A 46 4.43 -11.26 -14.89
CA ALA A 46 4.03 -10.99 -13.50
C ALA A 46 5.26 -10.69 -12.61
N THR A 47 5.74 -9.44 -12.63
CA THR A 47 6.99 -9.01 -12.00
C THR A 47 6.78 -8.33 -10.66
N ALA A 48 5.70 -7.56 -10.51
CA ALA A 48 5.34 -6.93 -9.25
C ALA A 48 4.25 -7.76 -8.56
N GLN A 49 4.47 -8.08 -7.29
CA GLN A 49 3.51 -8.81 -6.47
C GLN A 49 3.37 -8.09 -5.13
N LEU A 50 2.16 -7.67 -4.79
CA LEU A 50 1.84 -7.13 -3.48
C LEU A 50 0.57 -7.80 -2.97
N ARG A 51 0.63 -8.39 -1.78
CA ARG A 51 -0.50 -9.06 -1.15
C ARG A 51 -1.14 -8.13 -0.13
N LEU A 52 -2.43 -7.89 -0.24
CA LEU A 52 -3.23 -7.36 0.88
C LEU A 52 -3.54 -8.53 1.81
N LEU A 53 -3.06 -8.46 3.04
CA LEU A 53 -3.30 -9.48 4.05
C LEU A 53 -4.68 -9.35 4.69
N GLY A 54 -5.16 -8.12 4.90
CA GLY A 54 -6.34 -7.90 5.72
C GLY A 54 -6.54 -6.45 6.15
N LEU A 55 -7.58 -6.24 6.93
CA LEU A 55 -7.77 -5.06 7.76
C LEU A 55 -7.30 -5.34 9.20
N VAL A 56 -6.56 -4.39 9.77
CA VAL A 56 -6.13 -4.44 11.19
C VAL A 56 -7.32 -4.16 12.12
N THR A 57 -8.23 -3.30 11.70
CA THR A 57 -9.50 -3.02 12.38
C THR A 57 -10.65 -3.29 11.42
N PRO A 58 -11.80 -3.84 11.87
CA PRO A 58 -12.94 -4.02 10.98
C PRO A 58 -13.31 -2.71 10.28
N ALA A 59 -13.60 -2.77 8.98
CA ALA A 59 -14.13 -1.61 8.29
C ALA A 59 -15.54 -1.30 8.81
N PRO A 60 -15.92 -0.02 8.94
CA PRO A 60 -17.24 0.34 9.42
C PRO A 60 -18.32 -0.06 8.40
N THR A 61 -19.39 -0.69 8.88
CA THR A 61 -20.54 -1.09 8.06
C THR A 61 -21.71 -0.11 8.14
N VAL A 62 -21.69 0.77 9.14
CA VAL A 62 -22.65 1.86 9.34
C VAL A 62 -21.84 3.12 9.64
N ILE A 63 -22.10 4.18 8.88
CA ILE A 63 -21.44 5.48 9.02
C ILE A 63 -22.49 6.58 8.97
N ASP A 64 -22.32 7.60 9.80
CA ASP A 64 -23.13 8.81 9.70
C ASP A 64 -22.69 9.65 8.50
N VAL A 65 -23.63 10.38 7.92
CA VAL A 65 -23.32 11.33 6.84
C VAL A 65 -22.25 12.33 7.28
N ASN A 66 -21.38 12.71 6.36
CA ASN A 66 -20.24 13.61 6.57
C ASN A 66 -19.21 13.14 7.62
N THR A 67 -19.32 11.92 8.15
CA THR A 67 -18.32 11.34 9.06
C THR A 67 -17.20 10.68 8.25
N PRO A 68 -15.91 11.02 8.50
CA PRO A 68 -14.79 10.39 7.81
C PRO A 68 -14.74 8.87 8.05
N ILE A 69 -14.31 8.14 7.03
CA ILE A 69 -14.16 6.69 7.06
C ILE A 69 -12.67 6.37 7.18
N THR A 70 -12.24 5.73 8.25
CA THR A 70 -10.84 5.31 8.44
C THR A 70 -10.72 3.80 8.38
N VAL A 71 -9.75 3.31 7.60
CA VAL A 71 -9.38 1.89 7.53
C VAL A 71 -7.87 1.74 7.65
N THR A 72 -7.43 0.65 8.28
CA THR A 72 -6.00 0.28 8.36
C THR A 72 -5.77 -1.03 7.64
N LEU A 73 -5.05 -0.97 6.53
CA LEU A 73 -4.72 -2.08 5.65
C LEU A 73 -3.36 -2.67 6.05
N ALA A 74 -3.25 -4.00 6.03
CA ALA A 74 -1.98 -4.71 6.18
C ALA A 74 -1.56 -5.30 4.83
N TRP A 75 -0.35 -4.98 4.40
CA TRP A 75 0.22 -5.39 3.12
C TRP A 75 1.47 -6.24 3.34
N GLN A 76 1.77 -7.15 2.41
CA GLN A 76 2.97 -7.96 2.44
C GLN A 76 3.54 -8.17 1.04
N LEU A 77 4.86 -8.09 0.92
CA LEU A 77 5.57 -8.68 -0.22
C LEU A 77 5.72 -10.19 0.02
N PRO A 78 5.10 -11.08 -0.77
CA PRO A 78 5.21 -12.53 -0.52
C PRO A 78 6.66 -13.00 -0.46
N GLU A 79 6.95 -14.04 0.34
CA GLU A 79 8.32 -14.56 0.52
C GLU A 79 8.96 -15.05 -0.78
N THR A 80 8.15 -15.55 -1.72
CA THR A 80 8.59 -16.05 -3.02
C THR A 80 8.54 -14.99 -4.12
N ALA A 81 8.06 -13.77 -3.82
CA ALA A 81 7.95 -12.71 -4.79
C ALA A 81 9.28 -11.98 -5.00
N SER A 82 9.49 -11.50 -6.22
CA SER A 82 10.52 -10.51 -6.48
C SER A 82 10.07 -9.14 -5.96
N THR A 83 11.00 -8.37 -5.41
CA THR A 83 10.73 -6.99 -5.02
C THR A 83 10.28 -6.19 -6.26
N PRO A 84 9.19 -5.41 -6.17
CA PRO A 84 8.76 -4.53 -7.24
C PRO A 84 9.90 -3.61 -7.71
N THR A 85 10.06 -3.42 -9.01
CA THR A 85 11.05 -2.48 -9.55
C THR A 85 10.59 -1.04 -9.52
N VAL A 86 9.31 -0.80 -9.19
CA VAL A 86 8.66 0.50 -9.10
C VAL A 86 7.90 0.62 -7.78
N ASP A 87 7.62 1.85 -7.36
CA ASP A 87 6.74 2.11 -6.23
C ASP A 87 5.28 2.07 -6.68
N LEU A 88 4.57 1.05 -6.22
CA LEU A 88 3.14 0.88 -6.43
C LEU A 88 2.37 1.87 -5.55
N ALA A 89 1.24 2.32 -6.09
CA ALA A 89 0.27 3.11 -5.35
C ALA A 89 -0.99 2.29 -5.08
N THR A 90 -1.70 2.68 -4.05
CA THR A 90 -2.98 2.12 -3.64
C THR A 90 -4.05 3.19 -3.76
N SER A 91 -5.25 2.80 -4.15
CA SER A 91 -6.42 3.65 -4.22
C SER A 91 -7.52 3.01 -3.38
N VAL A 92 -7.90 3.66 -2.28
CA VAL A 92 -9.07 3.27 -1.49
C VAL A 92 -10.23 4.14 -1.94
N GLN A 93 -11.33 3.52 -2.38
CA GLN A 93 -12.46 4.22 -2.99
C GLN A 93 -13.76 3.81 -2.33
N LEU A 94 -14.65 4.79 -2.15
CA LEU A 94 -16.03 4.57 -1.80
C LEU A 94 -16.90 4.81 -3.04
N LEU A 95 -17.61 3.77 -3.49
CA LEU A 95 -18.44 3.79 -4.68
C LEU A 95 -19.92 3.84 -4.32
N ASP A 96 -20.72 4.53 -5.12
CA ASP A 96 -22.18 4.49 -5.04
C ASP A 96 -22.79 3.26 -5.74
N GLN A 97 -24.13 3.19 -5.78
CA GLN A 97 -24.88 2.10 -6.43
C GLN A 97 -24.68 2.04 -7.95
N ALA A 98 -24.22 3.13 -8.59
CA ALA A 98 -23.87 3.17 -9.99
C ALA A 98 -22.37 2.84 -10.24
N ASN A 99 -21.68 2.35 -9.21
CA ASN A 99 -20.24 2.09 -9.20
C ASN A 99 -19.39 3.34 -9.53
N GLN A 100 -19.90 4.53 -9.24
CA GLN A 100 -19.14 5.77 -9.41
C GLN A 100 -18.41 6.14 -8.11
N PRO A 101 -17.15 6.59 -8.18
CA PRO A 101 -16.42 7.00 -7.00
C PRO A 101 -17.03 8.28 -6.41
N VAL A 102 -17.49 8.19 -5.17
CA VAL A 102 -18.00 9.33 -4.38
C VAL A 102 -16.86 10.04 -3.68
N THR A 103 -15.90 9.25 -3.16
CA THR A 103 -14.67 9.75 -2.55
C THR A 103 -13.57 8.71 -2.68
N GLN A 104 -12.33 9.17 -2.71
CA GLN A 104 -11.16 8.29 -2.80
C GLN A 104 -9.96 8.89 -2.08
N SER A 105 -9.00 8.04 -1.74
CA SER A 105 -7.69 8.43 -1.27
C SER A 105 -6.64 7.53 -1.91
N ASP A 106 -5.64 8.17 -2.52
CA ASP A 106 -4.52 7.52 -3.18
C ASP A 106 -3.24 7.71 -2.35
N GLY A 107 -2.40 6.68 -2.30
CA GLY A 107 -1.13 6.74 -1.58
C GLY A 107 -0.32 5.46 -1.65
N MET A 108 0.89 5.49 -1.10
CA MET A 108 1.72 4.30 -0.98
C MET A 108 1.21 3.35 0.12
N PRO A 109 1.41 2.03 0.00
CA PRO A 109 0.97 1.04 1.00
C PRO A 109 1.85 1.05 2.27
N GLY A 110 1.89 2.19 2.98
CA GLY A 110 2.72 2.38 4.18
C GLY A 110 4.19 2.70 3.91
N GLY A 111 4.63 2.69 2.64
CA GLY A 111 5.98 3.06 2.22
C GLY A 111 6.30 2.65 0.78
N ALA A 112 7.52 2.94 0.33
CA ALA A 112 8.03 2.58 -1.00
C ALA A 112 8.05 1.06 -1.20
N THR A 113 7.25 0.54 -2.13
CA THR A 113 7.18 -0.91 -2.38
C THR A 113 8.43 -1.46 -3.04
N SER A 114 9.16 -0.62 -3.77
CA SER A 114 10.45 -0.99 -4.38
C SER A 114 11.56 -1.25 -3.36
N ALA A 115 11.37 -0.82 -2.10
CA ALA A 115 12.31 -1.04 -1.01
C ALA A 115 11.94 -2.25 -0.13
N LEU A 116 10.87 -2.97 -0.44
CA LEU A 116 10.41 -4.12 0.35
C LEU A 116 11.34 -5.33 0.22
N LEU A 117 11.53 -6.03 1.33
CA LEU A 117 12.15 -7.35 1.35
C LEU A 117 11.08 -8.44 1.29
N PRO A 118 11.35 -9.61 0.72
CA PRO A 118 10.42 -10.74 0.75
C PRO A 118 9.98 -11.05 2.19
N GLY A 119 8.67 -11.29 2.37
CA GLY A 119 8.02 -11.49 3.66
C GLY A 119 7.74 -10.22 4.47
N GLN A 120 8.29 -9.06 4.08
CA GLN A 120 8.10 -7.82 4.82
C GLN A 120 6.64 -7.35 4.77
N VAL A 121 6.17 -6.87 5.92
CA VAL A 121 4.82 -6.36 6.15
C VAL A 121 4.84 -4.83 6.30
N LEU A 122 3.85 -4.17 5.70
CA LEU A 122 3.55 -2.75 5.89
C LEU A 122 2.13 -2.57 6.40
N THR A 123 1.89 -1.48 7.12
CA THR A 123 0.55 -1.05 7.53
C THR A 123 0.28 0.33 6.96
N GLN A 124 -0.91 0.53 6.41
CA GLN A 124 -1.35 1.78 5.82
C GLN A 124 -2.69 2.20 6.42
N THR A 125 -2.74 3.33 7.10
CA THR A 125 -4.00 3.93 7.53
C THR A 125 -4.46 4.95 6.50
N VAL A 126 -5.68 4.78 6.02
CA VAL A 126 -6.32 5.66 5.02
C VAL A 126 -7.58 6.24 5.63
N THR A 127 -7.78 7.54 5.43
CA THR A 127 -9.00 8.24 5.85
C THR A 127 -9.65 8.87 4.62
N LEU A 128 -10.88 8.46 4.34
CA LEU A 128 -11.73 9.06 3.32
C LEU A 128 -12.62 10.14 3.95
N PRO A 129 -12.90 11.24 3.23
CA PRO A 129 -14.01 12.13 3.54
C PRO A 129 -15.33 11.37 3.71
N GLY A 130 -16.23 11.86 4.56
CA GLY A 130 -17.58 11.29 4.69
C GLY A 130 -18.45 11.56 3.46
N VAL A 131 -19.59 10.85 3.38
CA VAL A 131 -20.55 11.00 2.27
C VAL A 131 -21.67 12.00 2.60
N PRO A 132 -22.17 12.76 1.62
CA PRO A 132 -23.16 13.81 1.88
C PRO A 132 -24.59 13.29 2.04
N ALA A 133 -24.89 12.05 1.60
CA ALA A 133 -26.23 11.50 1.57
C ALA A 133 -26.26 10.08 2.19
N PRO A 134 -27.38 9.69 2.82
CA PRO A 134 -27.59 8.29 3.19
C PRO A 134 -27.72 7.40 1.95
N GLY A 135 -27.24 6.17 2.03
CA GLY A 135 -27.33 5.21 0.94
C GLY A 135 -26.48 3.95 1.17
N THR A 136 -26.53 3.04 0.21
CA THR A 136 -25.61 1.89 0.17
C THR A 136 -24.39 2.26 -0.64
N TYR A 137 -23.22 2.00 -0.07
CA TYR A 137 -21.93 2.27 -0.69
C TYR A 137 -21.05 1.03 -0.65
N ARG A 138 -20.11 0.93 -1.59
CA ARG A 138 -19.11 -0.13 -1.64
C ARG A 138 -17.74 0.47 -1.34
N LEU A 139 -17.04 -0.08 -0.36
CA LEU A 139 -15.67 0.32 -0.04
C LEU A 139 -14.72 -0.67 -0.70
N ILE A 140 -13.87 -0.19 -1.61
CA ILE A 140 -12.92 -1.02 -2.34
C ILE A 140 -11.48 -0.51 -2.16
N VAL A 141 -10.51 -1.38 -2.42
CA VAL A 141 -9.10 -1.03 -2.58
C VAL A 141 -8.56 -1.61 -3.88
N ALA A 142 -7.78 -0.81 -4.60
CA ALA A 142 -7.04 -1.22 -5.78
C ALA A 142 -5.55 -0.86 -5.63
N THR A 143 -4.68 -1.58 -6.34
CA THR A 143 -3.27 -1.24 -6.48
C THR A 143 -2.99 -0.90 -7.94
N TYR A 144 -2.12 0.06 -8.22
CA TYR A 144 -1.77 0.46 -9.58
C TYR A 144 -0.30 0.88 -9.68
N ASP A 145 0.21 0.88 -10.91
CA ASP A 145 1.53 1.43 -11.23
C ASP A 145 1.37 2.92 -11.62
N PRO A 146 1.79 3.87 -10.77
CA PRO A 146 1.65 5.30 -11.05
C PRO A 146 2.64 5.81 -12.11
N GLN A 147 3.60 4.99 -12.56
CA GLN A 147 4.57 5.37 -13.58
C GLN A 147 4.11 5.02 -14.99
N GLN A 148 3.06 4.21 -15.14
CA GLN A 148 2.50 3.84 -16.43
C GLN A 148 1.42 4.84 -16.89
N PRO A 149 1.39 5.21 -18.18
CA PRO A 149 0.34 6.09 -18.71
C PRO A 149 -1.06 5.55 -18.41
N GLY A 150 -1.91 6.40 -17.83
CA GLY A 150 -3.27 6.02 -17.47
C GLY A 150 -3.40 5.27 -16.14
N ASN A 151 -2.31 5.12 -15.37
CA ASN A 151 -2.31 4.52 -14.03
C ASN A 151 -3.05 3.16 -13.97
N PRO A 152 -2.67 2.18 -14.83
CA PRO A 152 -3.40 0.92 -14.93
C PRO A 152 -3.40 0.19 -13.60
N ARG A 153 -4.60 -0.21 -13.16
CA ARG A 153 -4.77 -1.06 -11.99
C ARG A 153 -4.15 -2.43 -12.25
N LEU A 154 -3.49 -2.94 -11.22
CA LEU A 154 -3.02 -4.31 -11.17
C LEU A 154 -4.21 -5.24 -10.93
N VAL A 155 -4.11 -6.46 -11.46
CA VAL A 155 -5.15 -7.48 -11.29
C VAL A 155 -4.80 -8.41 -10.13
N THR A 156 -5.82 -8.90 -9.43
CA THR A 156 -5.68 -9.92 -8.40
C THR A 156 -5.36 -11.28 -9.03
N ALA A 157 -5.06 -12.27 -8.20
CA ALA A 157 -4.88 -13.65 -8.66
C ALA A 157 -6.12 -14.21 -9.38
N THR A 158 -7.32 -13.70 -9.05
CA THR A 158 -8.60 -14.09 -9.68
C THR A 158 -8.98 -13.23 -10.88
N GLY A 159 -8.18 -12.22 -11.23
CA GLY A 159 -8.42 -11.35 -12.40
C GLY A 159 -9.20 -10.07 -12.13
N GLU A 160 -9.66 -9.85 -10.90
CA GLU A 160 -10.31 -8.60 -10.48
C GLU A 160 -9.29 -7.46 -10.37
N ASP A 161 -9.65 -6.21 -10.65
CA ASP A 161 -8.75 -5.05 -10.51
C ASP A 161 -8.86 -4.34 -9.15
N PHE A 162 -9.71 -4.85 -8.25
CA PHE A 162 -9.89 -4.35 -6.88
C PHE A 162 -10.26 -5.48 -5.91
N VAL A 163 -10.27 -5.15 -4.62
CA VAL A 163 -10.79 -5.98 -3.52
C VAL A 163 -11.83 -5.19 -2.76
N GLU A 164 -12.99 -5.78 -2.52
CA GLU A 164 -14.03 -5.18 -1.67
C GLU A 164 -13.66 -5.35 -0.18
N LEU A 165 -13.56 -4.24 0.54
CA LEU A 165 -13.09 -4.21 1.93
C LEU A 165 -14.18 -4.57 2.93
N VAL A 166 -15.43 -4.37 2.57
CA VAL A 166 -16.59 -4.82 3.35
C VAL A 166 -17.39 -5.69 2.40
N PRO A 167 -17.33 -7.03 2.51
CA PRO A 167 -18.12 -7.89 1.65
C PRO A 167 -19.59 -7.53 1.87
N SER A 168 -20.19 -6.86 0.88
CA SER A 168 -21.60 -6.58 0.92
C SER A 168 -22.33 -7.93 0.90
N LEU A 169 -23.31 -8.12 1.79
CA LEU A 169 -24.26 -9.23 1.71
C LEU A 169 -25.23 -9.04 0.53
N TRP A 170 -24.80 -8.33 -0.51
CA TRP A 170 -25.59 -8.06 -1.70
C TRP A 170 -25.74 -9.37 -2.46
N VAL A 171 -26.89 -10.00 -2.27
CA VAL A 171 -27.38 -11.03 -3.19
C VAL A 171 -28.06 -10.26 -4.32
N PRO A 172 -27.56 -10.35 -5.57
CA PRO A 172 -28.17 -9.68 -6.71
C PRO A 172 -29.62 -10.14 -6.96
#